data_AF-A0A817XZ32-F1
#
_entry.id   AF-A0A817XZ32-F1
#
_cell.length_a   1.000
_cell.length_b   1.000
_cell.length_c   1.000
_cell.angle_alpha   90.00
_cell.angle_beta   90.00
_cell.angle_gamma   90.00
#
_symmetry.space_group_name_H-M   'P 1'
#
loop_
_entity.id
_entity.type
_entity.pdbx_description
1 polymer ?
#
loop_
_entity_poly.entity_id
_entity_poly.type
_entity_poly.pdbx_seq_one_letter_code
_entity_poly.pdbx_strand_id
1 'polypeptide(L)'
;MSSDDNSISMEMHDISGYQETPLLSLEQACNKLHIENLSNYIAKAKNMSRRSRNGLTQDEQAAIHLYTHETPLYLLLNNALRQVHGCDLTSWYAYLKLFIIALRKLSPYRGTVWRGVPRDLSVKYEKSDVKTWWGFSSCTSSLDILTSSSFLGFTGVRTLFNIEIFNGREISEFSDHCSEK
;
A
#
# COMPACT_ATOMS: atom_id res chain seq x y z
N MET A 1 35.35 -33.93 -7.54
CA MET A 1 34.31 -34.20 -8.55
C MET A 1 33.17 -34.89 -7.81
N SER A 2 32.03 -34.29 -7.50
CA SER A 2 31.27 -33.13 -8.01
C SER A 2 30.74 -32.39 -6.76
N SER A 3 30.96 -31.10 -6.53
CA SER A 3 30.36 -29.93 -7.21
C SER A 3 28.83 -29.99 -7.28
N ASP A 4 28.23 -29.08 -6.51
CA ASP A 4 26.98 -28.36 -6.74
C ASP A 4 25.64 -29.10 -6.51
N ASP A 5 24.83 -28.59 -5.57
CA ASP A 5 23.64 -27.84 -5.99
C ASP A 5 23.12 -26.87 -4.91
N ASN A 6 23.26 -25.59 -5.24
CA ASN A 6 22.48 -24.41 -4.89
C ASN A 6 21.93 -24.20 -3.47
N SER A 7 22.68 -23.36 -2.76
CA SER A 7 22.16 -22.19 -2.07
C SER A 7 21.06 -21.46 -2.85
N ILE A 8 19.80 -21.63 -2.46
CA ILE A 8 18.76 -20.62 -2.74
C ILE A 8 18.88 -19.55 -1.64
N SER A 9 19.97 -18.78 -1.72
CA SER A 9 20.02 -17.46 -1.09
C SER A 9 19.06 -16.60 -1.89
N MET A 10 17.83 -16.54 -1.42
CA MET A 10 16.84 -15.56 -1.85
C MET A 10 17.47 -14.18 -1.62
N GLU A 11 18.00 -13.56 -2.67
CA GLU A 11 18.55 -12.20 -2.60
C GLU A 11 17.42 -11.27 -2.14
N MET A 12 17.34 -11.06 -0.83
CA MET A 12 16.63 -9.93 -0.27
C MET A 12 17.24 -8.72 -0.93
N HIS A 13 16.43 -7.98 -1.70
CA HIS A 13 16.81 -6.65 -2.17
C HIS A 13 17.50 -5.90 -1.05
N ASP A 14 18.63 -5.28 -1.37
CA ASP A 14 19.37 -4.50 -0.39
C ASP A 14 18.50 -3.32 0.08
N ILE A 15 17.79 -3.54 1.19
CA ILE A 15 16.96 -2.54 1.85
C ILE A 15 17.81 -1.63 2.75
N SER A 16 19.15 -1.75 2.75
CA SER A 16 20.04 -0.87 3.52
C SER A 16 19.72 0.61 3.27
N GLY A 17 19.53 0.98 2.00
CA GLY A 17 19.17 2.35 1.61
C GLY A 17 17.85 2.83 2.22
N TYR A 18 16.88 1.94 2.44
CA TYR A 18 15.63 2.29 3.15
C TYR A 18 15.89 2.52 4.65
N GLN A 19 16.71 1.67 5.27
CA GLN A 19 17.03 1.78 6.69
C GLN A 19 17.75 3.10 7.01
N GLU A 20 18.71 3.50 6.16
CA GLU A 20 19.51 4.71 6.30
C GLU A 20 18.76 6.00 5.95
N THR A 21 17.69 5.92 5.15
CA THR A 21 16.92 7.11 4.74
C THR A 21 16.39 7.86 5.97
N PRO A 22 16.62 9.17 6.15
CA PRO A 22 16.06 9.91 7.29
C PRO A 22 14.53 10.00 7.23
N LEU A 23 13.87 10.20 8.37
CA LEU A 23 12.46 10.58 8.38
C LEU A 23 12.34 12.05 7.94
N LEU A 24 11.59 12.30 6.87
CA LEU A 24 11.49 13.61 6.20
C LEU A 24 10.05 14.13 6.22
N SER A 25 9.86 15.43 5.92
CA SER A 25 8.51 15.99 5.66
C SER A 25 7.89 15.35 4.42
N LEU A 26 6.57 15.47 4.24
CA LEU A 26 5.90 14.89 3.07
C LEU A 26 6.45 15.44 1.74
N GLU A 27 6.73 16.75 1.65
CA GLU A 27 7.34 17.36 0.46
C GLU A 27 8.69 16.72 0.17
N GLN A 28 9.57 16.69 1.17
CA GLN A 28 10.91 16.16 1.05
C GLN A 28 10.91 14.67 0.69
N ALA A 29 9.99 13.90 1.29
CA ALA A 29 9.81 12.48 1.03
C ALA A 29 9.35 12.19 -0.41
N CYS A 30 8.66 13.14 -1.03
CA CYS A 30 8.12 13.04 -2.38
C CYS A 30 9.03 13.68 -3.46
N ASN A 31 10.11 14.36 -3.10
CA ASN A 31 10.96 15.14 -4.03
C ASN A 31 11.51 14.34 -5.23
N LYS A 32 11.74 13.04 -5.06
CA LYS A 32 12.28 12.16 -6.13
C LYS A 32 11.19 11.50 -6.97
N LEU A 33 9.92 11.73 -6.66
CA LEU A 33 8.79 11.11 -7.34
C LEU A 33 8.38 11.94 -8.57
N HIS A 34 8.34 11.29 -9.72
CA HIS A 34 7.94 11.91 -10.98
C HIS A 34 6.43 11.72 -11.20
N ILE A 35 5.62 12.49 -10.47
CA ILE A 35 4.15 12.45 -10.55
C ILE A 35 3.63 13.83 -10.97
N GLU A 36 2.82 13.88 -12.02
CA GLU A 36 2.19 15.12 -12.47
C GLU A 36 1.30 15.71 -11.37
N ASN A 37 1.35 17.03 -11.17
CA ASN A 37 0.57 17.76 -10.15
C ASN A 37 0.83 17.34 -8.69
N LEU A 38 1.95 16.65 -8.40
CA LEU A 38 2.27 16.14 -7.06
C LEU A 38 2.20 17.21 -5.96
N SER A 39 2.72 18.41 -6.21
CA SER A 39 2.69 19.50 -5.24
C SER A 39 1.27 19.89 -4.82
N ASN A 40 0.31 19.86 -5.76
CA ASN A 40 -1.09 20.15 -5.47
C ASN A 40 -1.71 19.04 -4.60
N TYR A 41 -1.39 17.78 -4.88
CA TYR A 41 -1.84 16.65 -4.08
C TYR A 41 -1.27 16.68 -2.66
N ILE A 42 0.01 17.00 -2.51
CA ILE A 42 0.67 17.16 -1.21
C ILE A 42 0.00 18.29 -0.41
N ALA A 43 -0.24 19.45 -1.04
CA ALA A 43 -0.90 20.57 -0.38
C ALA A 43 -2.31 20.21 0.08
N LYS A 44 -3.10 19.49 -0.75
CA LYS A 44 -4.43 18.99 -0.40
C LYS A 44 -4.36 18.03 0.79
N ALA A 45 -3.47 17.03 0.73
CA ALA A 45 -3.28 16.06 1.80
C ALA A 45 -2.90 16.71 3.15
N LYS A 46 -2.00 17.71 3.11
CA LYS A 46 -1.63 18.49 4.32
C LYS A 46 -2.77 19.32 4.88
N ASN A 47 -3.61 19.89 4.01
CA ASN A 47 -4.77 20.66 4.43
C ASN A 47 -5.81 19.79 5.15
N MET A 48 -6.00 18.54 4.73
CA MET A 48 -6.87 17.58 5.41
C MET A 48 -6.26 17.10 6.74
N SER A 49 -4.94 17.14 6.86
CA SER A 49 -4.16 16.63 7.99
C SER A 49 -3.83 17.66 9.08
N ARG A 50 -4.49 18.83 9.08
CA ARG A 50 -4.17 19.95 9.99
C ARG A 50 -4.35 19.64 11.47
N ARG A 51 -5.21 18.69 11.82
CA ARG A 51 -5.45 18.27 13.20
C ARG A 51 -4.70 16.97 13.44
N SER A 52 -3.90 16.91 14.49
CA SER A 52 -3.27 15.65 14.89
C SER A 52 -4.34 14.66 15.37
N ARG A 53 -4.30 13.44 14.85
CA ARG A 53 -5.14 12.31 15.26
C ARG A 53 -4.24 11.11 15.55
N ASN A 54 -4.60 10.31 16.55
CA ASN A 54 -3.93 9.05 16.87
C ASN A 54 -2.40 9.17 17.08
N GLY A 55 -1.94 10.33 17.57
CA GLY A 55 -0.50 10.60 17.80
C GLY A 55 0.32 10.77 16.52
N LEU A 56 -0.32 10.90 15.36
CA LEU A 56 0.34 11.14 14.09
C LEU A 56 0.72 12.62 13.93
N THR A 57 1.86 12.86 13.31
CA THR A 57 2.23 14.21 12.83
C THR A 57 1.36 14.60 11.63
N GLN A 58 1.40 15.89 11.24
CA GLN A 58 0.72 16.32 10.03
C GLN A 58 1.26 15.62 8.77
N ASP A 59 2.58 15.44 8.68
CA ASP A 59 3.21 14.76 7.53
C ASP A 59 2.83 13.28 7.47
N GLU A 60 2.75 12.60 8.61
CA GLU A 60 2.35 11.19 8.69
C GLU A 60 0.90 10.98 8.26
N GLN A 61 -0.03 11.82 8.74
CA GLN A 61 -1.42 11.79 8.30
C GLN A 61 -1.53 12.12 6.81
N ALA A 62 -0.81 13.14 6.35
CA ALA A 62 -0.85 13.56 4.96
C ALA A 62 -0.28 12.48 4.03
N ALA A 63 0.70 11.70 4.47
CA ALA A 63 1.19 10.55 3.72
C ALA A 63 0.11 9.48 3.52
N ILE A 64 -0.72 9.21 4.55
CA ILE A 64 -1.86 8.29 4.46
C ILE A 64 -2.92 8.85 3.50
N HIS A 65 -3.34 10.11 3.69
CA HIS A 65 -4.30 10.76 2.80
C HIS A 65 -3.84 10.74 1.33
N LEU A 66 -2.56 11.03 1.08
CA LEU A 66 -2.01 11.04 -0.27
C LEU A 66 -2.05 9.63 -0.92
N TYR A 67 -1.90 8.58 -0.11
CA TYR A 67 -2.01 7.19 -0.57
C TYR A 67 -3.45 6.80 -0.90
N THR A 68 -4.43 7.31 -0.15
CA THR A 68 -5.85 6.95 -0.29
C THR A 68 -6.62 7.82 -1.27
N HIS A 69 -6.13 9.02 -1.60
CA HIS A 69 -6.76 9.89 -2.59
C HIS A 69 -6.74 9.27 -4.00
N GLU A 70 -7.65 9.73 -4.86
CA GLU A 70 -7.59 9.53 -6.32
C GLU A 70 -6.38 10.25 -6.95
N THR A 71 -5.17 9.84 -6.58
CA THR A 71 -3.92 10.23 -7.21
C THR A 71 -3.26 9.04 -7.91
N PRO A 72 -2.37 9.28 -8.88
CA PRO A 72 -1.55 8.21 -9.45
C PRO A 72 -0.61 7.53 -8.44
N LEU A 73 -0.37 8.13 -7.26
CA LEU A 73 0.64 7.66 -6.31
C LEU A 73 0.42 6.21 -5.89
N TYR A 74 -0.80 5.85 -5.48
CA TYR A 74 -1.17 4.49 -5.09
C TYR A 74 -0.82 3.47 -6.18
N LEU A 75 -1.19 3.79 -7.42
CA LEU A 75 -0.99 2.92 -8.58
C LEU A 75 0.50 2.76 -8.90
N LEU A 76 1.24 3.88 -8.94
CA LEU A 76 2.66 3.90 -9.26
C LEU A 76 3.50 3.19 -8.18
N LEU A 77 3.23 3.47 -6.90
CA LEU A 77 3.93 2.80 -5.80
C LEU A 77 3.69 1.30 -5.81
N ASN A 78 2.43 0.87 -5.93
CA ASN A 78 2.12 -0.56 -5.96
C ASN A 78 2.62 -1.26 -7.23
N ASN A 79 2.80 -0.55 -8.34
CA ASN A 79 3.46 -1.10 -9.51
C ASN A 79 4.96 -1.30 -9.25
N ALA A 80 5.64 -0.27 -8.71
CA ALA A 80 7.05 -0.34 -8.36
C ALA A 80 7.34 -1.50 -7.39
N LEU A 81 6.53 -1.64 -6.33
CA LEU A 81 6.66 -2.72 -5.36
C LEU A 81 6.47 -4.13 -5.96
N ARG A 82 5.64 -4.28 -7.00
CA ARG A 82 5.41 -5.58 -7.65
C ARG A 82 6.54 -5.97 -8.61
N GLN A 83 7.38 -5.03 -9.02
CA GLN A 83 8.50 -5.28 -9.93
C GLN A 83 9.76 -5.67 -9.13
N VAL A 84 9.66 -6.81 -8.43
CA VAL A 84 10.64 -7.36 -7.48
C VAL A 84 12.04 -7.53 -8.06
N HIS A 85 12.24 -7.52 -9.37
CA HIS A 85 13.56 -7.73 -10.00
C HIS A 85 13.96 -6.63 -10.99
N GLY A 86 13.31 -5.46 -10.98
CA GLY A 86 13.60 -4.45 -12.02
C GLY A 86 13.27 -2.99 -11.71
N CYS A 87 12.57 -2.69 -10.62
CA CYS A 87 12.28 -1.29 -10.27
C CYS A 87 13.19 -0.81 -9.15
N ASP A 88 13.95 0.24 -9.42
CA ASP A 88 14.70 0.97 -8.41
C ASP A 88 13.73 1.68 -7.45
N LEU A 89 13.59 1.13 -6.24
CA LEU A 89 12.76 1.68 -5.17
C LEU A 89 13.42 2.86 -4.43
N THR A 90 14.65 3.25 -4.75
CA THR A 90 15.37 4.31 -4.04
C THR A 90 14.64 5.65 -4.08
N SER A 91 13.90 5.94 -5.16
CA SER A 91 13.07 7.14 -5.27
C SER A 91 11.86 7.12 -4.31
N TRP A 92 11.43 5.92 -3.89
CA TRP A 92 10.30 5.70 -2.99
C TRP A 92 10.68 5.56 -1.53
N TYR A 93 11.95 5.30 -1.19
CA TYR A 93 12.35 4.99 0.20
C TYR A 93 11.93 6.04 1.21
N ALA A 94 12.06 7.33 0.89
CA ALA A 94 11.67 8.39 1.81
C ALA A 94 10.16 8.43 2.05
N TYR A 95 9.36 8.32 0.98
CA TYR A 95 7.90 8.21 1.10
C TYR A 95 7.46 6.94 1.84
N LEU A 96 8.03 5.79 1.49
CA LEU A 96 7.77 4.50 2.15
C LEU A 96 8.10 4.57 3.64
N LYS A 97 9.18 5.24 4.04
CA LYS A 97 9.58 5.36 5.43
C LYS A 97 8.56 6.17 6.23
N LEU A 98 8.18 7.34 5.71
CA LEU A 98 7.14 8.18 6.31
C LEU A 98 5.80 7.43 6.42
N PHE A 99 5.37 6.80 5.32
CA PHE A 99 4.10 6.07 5.24
C PHE A 99 4.04 4.85 6.16
N ILE A 100 5.08 4.01 6.19
CA ILE A 100 5.13 2.82 7.06
C ILE A 100 5.17 3.23 8.54
N ILE A 101 5.91 4.28 8.90
CA ILE A 101 5.91 4.80 10.28
C ILE A 101 4.51 5.28 10.68
N ALA A 102 3.83 6.02 9.79
CA ALA A 102 2.45 6.46 10.02
C ALA A 102 1.52 5.26 10.24
N LEU A 103 1.55 4.26 9.36
CA LEU A 103 0.74 3.04 9.50
C LEU A 103 1.04 2.27 10.79
N ARG A 104 2.31 2.20 11.23
CA ARG A 104 2.69 1.50 12.46
C ARG A 104 2.13 2.13 13.74
N LYS A 105 1.80 3.42 13.71
CA LYS A 105 1.18 4.14 14.84
C LYS A 105 -0.33 3.92 14.95
N LEU A 106 -0.96 3.44 13.88
CA LEU A 106 -2.39 3.12 13.89
C LEU A 106 -2.68 1.83 14.66
N SER A 107 -3.88 1.77 15.23
CA SER A 107 -4.38 0.58 15.91
C SER A 107 -4.38 -0.62 14.96
N PRO A 108 -3.92 -1.81 15.41
CA PRO A 108 -3.99 -3.00 14.59
C PRO A 108 -5.44 -3.45 14.41
N TYR A 109 -5.80 -3.81 13.19
CA TYR A 109 -7.09 -4.42 12.89
C TYR A 109 -6.96 -5.95 12.86
N ARG A 110 -7.96 -6.62 13.43
CA ARG A 110 -8.19 -8.07 13.33
C ARG A 110 -9.61 -8.33 12.90
N GLY A 111 -9.78 -9.19 11.92
CA GLY A 111 -11.09 -9.52 11.37
C GLY A 111 -11.02 -9.95 9.92
N THR A 112 -12.17 -10.22 9.34
CA THR A 112 -12.30 -10.55 7.92
C THR A 112 -12.36 -9.28 7.10
N VAL A 113 -11.54 -9.21 6.06
CA VAL A 113 -11.63 -8.19 5.03
C VAL A 113 -11.81 -8.84 3.67
N TRP A 114 -12.32 -8.05 2.74
CA TRP A 114 -12.59 -8.47 1.39
C TRP A 114 -11.81 -7.63 0.39
N ARG A 115 -11.34 -8.28 -0.68
CA ARG A 115 -10.67 -7.63 -1.80
C ARG A 115 -11.22 -8.16 -3.12
N GLY A 116 -11.75 -7.26 -3.92
CA GLY A 116 -12.21 -7.55 -5.27
C GLY A 116 -11.11 -7.35 -6.31
N VAL A 117 -11.01 -8.26 -7.27
CA VAL A 117 -10.15 -8.10 -8.46
C VAL A 117 -10.95 -8.36 -9.73
N PRO A 118 -10.93 -7.44 -10.72
CA PRO A 118 -11.72 -7.55 -11.92
C PRO A 118 -11.19 -8.54 -12.98
N ARG A 119 -10.62 -9.69 -12.56
CA ARG A 119 -10.06 -10.75 -13.42
C ARG A 119 -10.15 -12.11 -12.73
N ASP A 120 -10.07 -13.18 -13.51
CA ASP A 120 -9.90 -14.53 -12.99
C ASP A 120 -8.46 -14.76 -12.51
N LEU A 121 -8.31 -15.11 -11.23
CA LEU A 121 -7.04 -15.49 -10.63
C LEU A 121 -7.04 -16.93 -10.12
N SER A 122 -8.10 -17.71 -10.34
CA SER A 122 -8.25 -19.08 -9.82
C SER A 122 -7.02 -19.96 -10.08
N VAL A 123 -6.52 -19.93 -11.32
CA VAL A 123 -5.32 -20.68 -11.76
C VAL A 123 -4.01 -20.28 -11.07
N LYS A 124 -3.97 -19.13 -10.39
CA LYS A 124 -2.76 -18.64 -9.68
C LYS A 124 -2.74 -18.98 -8.20
N TYR A 125 -3.86 -19.47 -7.66
CA TYR A 125 -4.03 -19.76 -6.23
C TYR A 125 -4.39 -21.22 -6.04
N GLU A 126 -3.39 -22.01 -5.67
CA GLU A 126 -3.58 -23.40 -5.28
C GLU A 126 -3.82 -23.49 -3.76
N LYS A 127 -4.49 -24.57 -3.34
CA LYS A 127 -4.76 -24.79 -1.92
C LYS A 127 -3.44 -24.98 -1.16
N SER A 128 -3.35 -24.37 0.01
CA SER A 128 -2.17 -24.40 0.90
C SER A 128 -0.92 -23.69 0.37
N ASP A 129 -1.05 -22.90 -0.69
CA ASP A 129 0.05 -22.08 -1.20
C ASP A 129 0.27 -20.83 -0.35
N VAL A 130 1.53 -20.44 -0.17
CA VAL A 130 1.93 -19.22 0.54
C VAL A 130 2.28 -18.16 -0.51
N LYS A 131 1.47 -17.11 -0.58
CA LYS A 131 1.68 -16.00 -1.51
C LYS A 131 2.14 -14.74 -0.79
N THR A 132 3.16 -14.10 -1.34
CA THR A 132 3.59 -12.75 -0.94
C THR A 132 3.01 -11.71 -1.89
N TRP A 133 2.25 -10.76 -1.35
CA TRP A 133 1.80 -9.58 -2.08
C TRP A 133 2.73 -8.41 -1.77
N TRP A 134 3.62 -8.11 -2.72
CA TRP A 134 4.63 -7.05 -2.53
C TRP A 134 4.03 -5.64 -2.46
N GLY A 135 2.90 -5.41 -3.14
CA GLY A 135 2.17 -4.16 -3.05
C GLY A 135 1.28 -4.10 -1.81
N PHE A 136 1.09 -2.90 -1.29
CA PHE A 136 0.06 -2.63 -0.28
C PHE A 136 -1.31 -3.01 -0.83
N SER A 137 -2.10 -3.65 0.01
CA SER A 137 -3.40 -4.20 -0.37
C SER A 137 -4.51 -3.43 0.31
N SER A 138 -5.14 -2.53 -0.46
CA SER A 138 -6.41 -1.93 -0.05
C SER A 138 -7.48 -3.02 -0.01
N CYS A 139 -8.14 -3.12 1.13
CA CYS A 139 -9.22 -4.05 1.41
C CYS A 139 -10.33 -3.26 2.11
N THR A 140 -11.55 -3.78 2.05
CA THR A 140 -12.70 -3.23 2.78
C THR A 140 -13.21 -4.28 3.74
N SER A 141 -13.66 -3.87 4.92
CA SER A 141 -14.45 -4.67 5.87
C SER A 141 -15.96 -4.63 5.56
N SER A 142 -16.38 -4.11 4.41
CA SER A 142 -17.78 -4.06 4.00
C SER A 142 -17.95 -4.69 2.62
N LEU A 143 -18.67 -5.81 2.57
CA LEU A 143 -18.96 -6.50 1.32
C LEU A 143 -19.80 -5.62 0.37
N ASP A 144 -20.63 -4.73 0.92
CA ASP A 144 -21.50 -3.85 0.16
C ASP A 144 -20.71 -2.84 -0.69
N ILE A 145 -19.52 -2.45 -0.25
CA ILE A 145 -18.64 -1.51 -0.99
C ILE A 145 -18.10 -2.16 -2.25
N LEU A 146 -17.85 -3.47 -2.22
CA LEU A 146 -17.36 -4.21 -3.39
C LEU A 146 -18.37 -4.27 -4.53
N THR A 147 -19.66 -4.07 -4.24
CA THR A 147 -20.71 -4.04 -5.25
C THR A 147 -20.72 -2.77 -6.09
N SER A 148 -19.99 -1.72 -5.69
CA SER A 148 -19.88 -0.50 -6.49
C SER A 148 -19.08 -0.76 -7.77
N SER A 149 -19.47 -0.10 -8.86
CA SER A 149 -18.84 -0.22 -10.18
C SER A 149 -17.34 0.13 -10.17
N SER A 150 -16.90 0.91 -9.18
CA SER A 150 -15.52 1.34 -9.00
C SER A 150 -14.61 0.26 -8.40
N PHE A 151 -15.17 -0.79 -7.80
CA PHE A 151 -14.41 -1.90 -7.20
C PHE A 151 -14.51 -3.19 -8.02
N LEU A 152 -15.59 -3.97 -7.82
CA LEU A 152 -15.79 -5.23 -8.53
C LEU A 152 -16.64 -5.01 -9.79
N GLY A 153 -17.67 -4.17 -9.67
CA GLY A 153 -18.75 -4.10 -10.65
C GLY A 153 -19.45 -5.46 -10.84
N PHE A 154 -20.47 -5.48 -11.71
CA PHE A 154 -21.33 -6.66 -11.87
C PHE A 154 -21.03 -7.50 -13.12
N THR A 155 -20.09 -7.10 -13.97
CA THR A 155 -19.91 -7.68 -15.30
C THR A 155 -18.54 -8.32 -15.51
N GLY A 156 -18.51 -9.53 -16.08
CA GLY A 156 -17.30 -10.28 -16.39
C GLY A 156 -16.81 -11.19 -15.26
N VAL A 157 -15.75 -11.97 -15.52
CA VAL A 157 -15.17 -12.86 -14.51
C VAL A 157 -14.39 -12.05 -13.47
N ARG A 158 -14.57 -12.41 -12.20
CA ARG A 158 -14.07 -11.69 -11.02
C ARG A 158 -13.51 -12.69 -10.02
N THR A 159 -12.51 -12.25 -9.26
CA THR A 159 -12.04 -12.98 -8.08
C THR A 159 -12.27 -12.14 -6.84
N LEU A 160 -12.93 -12.74 -5.85
CA LEU A 160 -13.13 -12.16 -4.53
C LEU A 160 -12.23 -12.89 -3.53
N PHE A 161 -11.36 -12.15 -2.86
CA PHE A 161 -10.59 -12.66 -1.74
C PHE A 161 -11.34 -12.40 -0.44
N ASN A 162 -11.50 -13.45 0.36
CA ASN A 162 -11.84 -13.38 1.77
C ASN A 162 -10.55 -13.59 2.55
N ILE A 163 -10.14 -12.59 3.34
CA ILE A 163 -8.84 -12.58 4.01
C ILE A 163 -9.07 -12.41 5.50
N GLU A 164 -8.63 -13.39 6.29
CA GLU A 164 -8.56 -13.27 7.74
C GLU A 164 -7.27 -12.53 8.12
N ILE A 165 -7.42 -11.37 8.74
CA ILE A 165 -6.31 -10.47 9.06
C ILE A 165 -5.84 -10.67 10.49
N PHE A 166 -4.56 -10.97 10.65
CA PHE A 166 -3.91 -11.04 11.95
C PHE A 166 -3.34 -9.69 12.43
N ASN A 167 -2.92 -8.83 11.48
CA ASN A 167 -2.20 -7.58 11.78
C ASN A 167 -2.41 -6.51 10.69
N GLY A 168 -3.65 -6.07 10.47
CA GLY A 168 -4.00 -5.01 9.52
C GLY A 168 -3.81 -3.61 10.12
N ARG A 169 -3.94 -2.57 9.31
CA ARG A 169 -4.03 -1.18 9.76
C ARG A 169 -5.30 -0.56 9.19
N GLU A 170 -6.20 -0.17 10.09
CA GLU A 170 -7.42 0.52 9.69
C GLU A 170 -7.10 1.99 9.39
N ILE A 171 -7.37 2.42 8.16
CA ILE A 171 -7.11 3.77 7.67
C ILE A 171 -8.40 4.53 7.36
N SER A 172 -9.56 4.00 7.72
CA SER A 172 -10.90 4.56 7.41
C SER A 172 -11.04 6.01 7.88
N GLU A 173 -10.48 6.36 9.04
CA GLU A 173 -10.48 7.73 9.59
C GLU A 173 -9.66 8.76 8.78
N PHE A 174 -8.83 8.25 7.85
CA PHE A 174 -7.92 9.02 7.00
C PHE A 174 -8.19 8.76 5.51
N SER A 175 -9.19 7.95 5.16
CA SER A 175 -9.65 7.79 3.79
C SER A 175 -10.62 8.92 3.44
N ASP A 176 -10.57 9.37 2.18
CA ASP A 176 -11.50 10.36 1.64
C ASP A 176 -12.95 9.85 1.56
N HIS A 177 -13.12 8.54 1.61
CA HIS A 177 -14.41 7.88 1.64
C HIS A 177 -14.71 7.43 3.08
N CYS A 178 -15.39 8.27 3.85
CA CYS A 178 -15.86 7.94 5.21
C CYS A 178 -16.72 6.65 5.29
N SER A 179 -17.18 6.11 4.16
CA SER A 179 -17.92 4.86 4.06
C SER A 179 -17.04 3.63 3.85
N GLU A 180 -15.77 3.78 3.45
CA GLU A 180 -14.80 2.68 3.27
C GLU A 180 -14.24 2.24 4.63
N LYS A 181 -14.95 1.33 5.28
CA LYS A 181 -14.35 0.44 6.29
C LYS A 181 -13.83 -0.81 5.62
#